data_AF-A0A967ZCS6-F1
#
_entry.id   AF-A0A967ZCS6-F1
#
_cell.length_a   1.000
_cell.length_b   1.000
_cell.length_c   1.000
_cell.angle_alpha   90.00
_cell.angle_beta   90.00
_cell.angle_gamma   90.00
#
_symmetry.space_group_name_H-M   'P 1'
#
loop_
_entity.id
_entity.type
_entity.pdbx_description
1 polymer ?
#
loop_
_entity_poly.entity_id
_entity_poly.type
_entity_poly.pdbx_seq_one_letter_code
_entity_poly.pdbx_strand_id
1 'polypeptide(L)'
;LQQHPGRLDVAELVAKMRPGADTITSRLLELETSAGRARVQADIDRLREMGVGAKLAPKLAALRVLTQTLDVLSVSERNNLAVGETAKLYFELA
;
A
#
# COMPACT_ATOMS: atom_id res chain seq x y z
N LEU A 1 -12.05 -7.11 34.72
CA LEU A 1 -12.97 -6.44 33.78
C LEU A 1 -12.35 -6.50 32.39
N GLN A 2 -12.70 -7.53 31.62
CA GLN A 2 -12.26 -7.62 30.23
C GLN A 2 -12.95 -6.50 29.46
N GLN A 3 -12.19 -5.53 28.97
CA GLN A 3 -12.72 -4.53 28.06
C GLN A 3 -13.05 -5.26 26.76
N HIS A 4 -14.34 -5.40 26.44
CA HIS A 4 -14.75 -5.74 25.10
C HIS A 4 -14.09 -4.72 24.16
N PRO A 5 -13.30 -5.13 23.15
CA PRO A 5 -12.75 -4.19 22.20
C PRO A 5 -13.94 -3.46 21.59
N GLY A 6 -14.02 -2.16 21.87
CA GLY A 6 -15.09 -1.30 21.41
C GLY A 6 -15.27 -1.52 19.92
N ARG A 7 -16.53 -1.55 19.48
CA ARG A 7 -16.96 -1.60 18.09
C ARG A 7 -15.92 -0.90 17.20
N LEU A 8 -15.25 -1.67 16.34
CA LEU A 8 -14.24 -1.15 15.42
C LEU A 8 -14.87 -0.01 14.61
N ASP A 9 -14.42 1.22 14.86
CA ASP A 9 -14.81 2.34 14.02
C ASP A 9 -13.97 2.28 12.74
N VAL A 10 -14.57 1.68 11.72
CA VAL A 10 -13.95 1.54 10.40
C VAL A 10 -13.68 2.92 9.79
N ALA A 11 -14.52 3.93 10.06
CA ALA A 11 -14.33 5.26 9.51
C ALA A 11 -13.11 5.94 10.15
N GLU A 12 -12.95 5.81 11.47
CA GLU A 12 -11.77 6.30 12.18
C GLU A 12 -10.49 5.59 11.72
N LEU A 13 -10.53 4.26 11.60
CA LEU A 13 -9.38 3.48 11.12
C LEU A 13 -8.97 3.89 9.70
N VAL A 14 -9.95 4.07 8.81
CA VAL A 14 -9.69 4.54 7.43
C VAL A 14 -9.12 5.95 7.44
N ALA A 15 -9.67 6.86 8.25
CA ALA A 15 -9.15 8.22 8.37
C ALA A 15 -7.69 8.24 8.87
N LYS A 16 -7.36 7.37 9.82
CA LYS A 16 -6.01 7.20 10.35
C LYS A 16 -5.04 6.64 9.31
N MET A 17 -5.43 5.60 8.58
CA MET A 17 -4.51 4.88 7.67
C MET A 17 -4.37 5.53 6.29
N ARG A 18 -5.39 6.26 5.82
CA ARG A 18 -5.42 6.83 4.46
C ARG A 18 -4.16 7.64 4.10
N PRO A 19 -3.65 8.58 4.91
CA PRO A 19 -2.50 9.41 4.50
C PRO A 19 -1.25 8.59 4.19
N GLY A 20 -1.00 7.54 4.98
CA GLY A 20 0.14 6.65 4.78
C GLY A 20 -0.05 5.73 3.56
N ALA A 21 -1.28 5.23 3.36
CA ALA A 21 -1.61 4.44 2.17
C ALA A 21 -1.51 5.28 0.88
N ASP A 22 -1.95 6.53 0.91
CA ASP A 22 -1.81 7.48 -0.20
C ASP A 22 -0.34 7.79 -0.50
N THR A 23 0.50 7.88 0.53
CA THR A 23 1.96 8.06 0.37
C THR A 23 2.61 6.88 -0.35
N ILE A 24 2.25 5.65 0.01
CA ILE A 24 2.82 4.44 -0.61
C ILE A 24 2.30 4.28 -2.04
N THR A 25 0.99 4.43 -2.25
CA THR A 25 0.37 4.24 -3.58
C THR A 25 0.82 5.29 -4.59
N SER A 26 0.96 6.56 -4.20
CA SER A 26 1.45 7.61 -5.10
C SER A 26 2.91 7.43 -5.51
N ARG A 27 3.70 6.73 -4.70
CA ARG A 27 5.15 6.53 -4.89
C ARG A 27 5.51 5.07 -5.15
N LEU A 28 4.54 4.21 -5.44
CA LEU A 28 4.74 2.77 -5.47
C LEU A 28 5.92 2.34 -6.36
N LEU A 29 5.98 2.89 -7.58
CA LEU A 29 7.07 2.57 -8.51
C LEU A 29 8.44 3.04 -7.99
N GLU A 30 8.51 4.14 -7.24
CA GLU A 30 9.77 4.62 -6.64
C GLU A 30 10.23 3.77 -5.46
N LEU A 31 9.26 3.24 -4.69
CA LEU A 31 9.53 2.47 -3.48
C LEU A 31 9.87 1.01 -3.79
N GLU A 32 9.36 0.48 -4.89
CA GLU A 32 9.57 -0.90 -5.33
C GLU A 32 11.01 -1.17 -5.78
N THR A 33 11.40 -2.44 -5.70
CA THR A 33 12.64 -2.93 -6.32
C THR A 33 12.54 -2.88 -7.84
N SER A 34 13.67 -3.02 -8.56
CA SER A 34 13.63 -3.11 -10.04
C SER A 34 12.71 -4.25 -10.53
N ALA A 35 12.74 -5.40 -9.85
CA ALA A 35 11.86 -6.53 -10.16
C ALA A 35 10.40 -6.24 -9.76
N GLY A 36 10.17 -5.59 -8.63
CA GLY A 36 8.86 -5.10 -8.21
C GLY A 36 8.22 -4.14 -9.22
N ARG A 37 8.98 -3.12 -9.65
CA ARG A 37 8.56 -2.17 -10.70
C ARG A 37 8.15 -2.88 -11.98
N ALA A 38 8.95 -3.83 -12.45
CA ALA A 38 8.64 -4.59 -13.66
C ALA A 38 7.34 -5.39 -13.52
N ARG A 39 7.10 -6.01 -12.35
CA ARG A 39 5.86 -6.74 -12.04
C ARG A 39 4.65 -5.79 -12.03
N VAL A 40 4.74 -4.65 -11.34
CA VAL A 40 3.67 -3.64 -11.30
C VAL A 40 3.36 -3.11 -12.70
N GLN A 41 4.39 -2.84 -13.51
CA GLN A 41 4.20 -2.37 -14.87
C GLN A 41 3.51 -3.43 -15.76
N ALA A 42 3.93 -4.70 -15.65
CA ALA A 42 3.27 -5.80 -16.35
C ALA A 42 1.79 -5.94 -15.96
N ASP A 43 1.45 -5.79 -14.69
CA ASP A 43 0.06 -5.81 -14.22
C ASP A 43 -0.76 -4.63 -14.79
N ILE A 44 -0.17 -3.44 -14.85
CA ILE A 44 -0.81 -2.26 -15.46
C ILE A 44 -1.11 -2.51 -16.94
N ASP A 45 -0.14 -3.04 -17.67
CA ASP A 45 -0.29 -3.27 -19.11
C ASP A 45 -1.32 -4.38 -19.38
N ARG A 46 -1.30 -5.47 -18.61
CA ARG A 46 -2.35 -6.50 -18.65
C ARG A 46 -3.74 -5.92 -18.40
N LEU A 47 -3.89 -5.05 -17.40
CA LEU A 47 -5.18 -4.42 -17.10
C LEU A 47 -5.64 -3.52 -18.25
N ARG A 48 -4.73 -2.79 -18.90
CA ARG A 48 -5.05 -1.98 -20.08
C ARG A 48 -5.48 -2.84 -21.27
N GLU A 49 -4.83 -3.96 -21.51
CA GLU A 49 -5.22 -4.95 -22.54
C GLU A 49 -6.64 -5.50 -22.29
N MET A 50 -7.03 -5.63 -21.02
CA MET A 50 -8.40 -5.98 -20.61
C MET A 50 -9.42 -4.84 -20.74
N GLY A 51 -9.01 -3.68 -21.27
CA GLY A 51 -9.88 -2.51 -21.45
C GLY A 51 -10.04 -1.64 -20.20
N VAL A 52 -9.25 -1.85 -19.14
CA VAL A 52 -9.27 -0.98 -17.98
C VAL A 52 -8.71 0.38 -18.36
N GLY A 53 -9.47 1.44 -18.09
CA GLY A 53 -9.08 2.81 -18.41
C GLY A 53 -7.72 3.20 -17.81
N ALA A 54 -6.97 4.04 -18.53
CA ALA A 54 -5.59 4.42 -18.20
C ALA A 54 -5.40 5.01 -16.79
N LYS A 55 -6.44 5.63 -16.21
CA LYS A 55 -6.41 6.16 -14.83
C LYS A 55 -6.69 5.10 -13.76
N LEU A 56 -7.41 4.02 -14.12
CA LEU A 56 -7.84 2.99 -13.18
C LEU A 56 -6.85 1.83 -13.13
N ALA A 57 -6.20 1.48 -14.25
CA ALA A 57 -5.24 0.39 -14.30
C ALA A 57 -4.09 0.52 -13.28
N PRO A 58 -3.44 1.70 -13.09
CA PRO A 58 -2.41 1.87 -12.06
C PRO A 58 -2.95 1.66 -10.64
N LYS A 59 -4.17 2.13 -10.37
CA LYS A 59 -4.79 2.00 -9.04
C LYS A 59 -5.12 0.54 -8.72
N LEU A 60 -5.59 -0.21 -9.72
CA LEU A 60 -5.89 -1.63 -9.59
C LEU A 60 -4.62 -2.47 -9.42
N ALA A 61 -3.57 -2.19 -10.19
CA ALA A 61 -2.27 -2.84 -10.03
C ALA A 61 -1.69 -2.60 -8.63
N ALA A 62 -1.87 -1.39 -8.08
CA ALA A 62 -1.46 -1.05 -6.72
C ALA A 62 -2.28 -1.76 -5.63
N LEU A 63 -3.42 -2.41 -5.93
CA LEU A 63 -4.18 -3.14 -4.91
C LEU A 63 -3.41 -4.34 -4.34
N ARG A 64 -2.54 -4.96 -5.15
CA ARG A 64 -1.76 -6.14 -4.74
C ARG A 64 -0.82 -5.86 -3.57
N VAL A 65 -0.33 -4.61 -3.47
CA VAL A 65 0.58 -4.17 -2.41
C VAL A 65 -0.14 -3.56 -1.20
N LEU A 66 -1.47 -3.47 -1.23
CA LEU A 66 -2.25 -2.91 -0.12
C LEU A 66 -2.17 -3.76 1.16
N THR A 67 -2.03 -5.08 1.04
CA THR A 67 -1.87 -5.95 2.20
C THR A 67 -0.56 -5.63 2.93
N GLN A 68 0.54 -5.51 2.19
CA GLN A 68 1.84 -5.08 2.71
C GLN A 68 1.79 -3.64 3.25
N THR A 69 0.97 -2.78 2.66
CA THR A 69 0.81 -1.39 3.11
C THR A 69 0.32 -1.32 4.56
N LEU A 70 -0.61 -2.17 4.99
CA LEU A 70 -1.10 -2.16 6.37
C LEU A 70 -0.02 -2.56 7.37
N ASP A 71 0.83 -3.52 7.01
CA ASP A 71 1.96 -3.94 7.84
C ASP A 71 3.02 -2.84 7.93
N VAL A 72 3.35 -2.22 6.78
CA VAL A 72 4.27 -1.07 6.72
C VAL A 72 3.77 0.05 7.64
N LEU A 73 2.51 0.45 7.54
CA LEU A 73 1.95 1.52 8.36
C LEU A 73 1.97 1.18 9.85
N SER A 74 1.62 -0.06 10.19
CA SER A 74 1.64 -0.55 11.57
C SER A 74 3.05 -0.56 12.16
N VAL A 75 4.05 -0.97 11.39
CA VAL A 75 5.46 -0.99 11.82
C VAL A 75 6.03 0.43 11.89
N SER A 76 5.74 1.29 10.92
CA SER A 76 6.16 2.70 10.96
C SER A 76 5.62 3.41 12.19
N GLU A 77 4.33 3.24 12.51
CA GLU A 77 3.72 3.84 13.70
C GLU A 77 4.35 3.30 14.99
N ARG A 78 4.45 1.97 15.14
CA ARG A 78 5.01 1.35 16.36
C ARG A 78 6.44 1.75 16.65
N ASN A 79 7.23 2.03 15.61
CA ASN A 79 8.65 2.33 15.73
C ASN A 79 8.99 3.81 15.49
N ASN A 80 7.97 4.66 15.30
CA ASN A 80 8.13 6.08 14.97
C ASN A 80 9.06 6.33 13.76
N LEU A 81 8.88 5.54 12.70
CA LEU A 81 9.67 5.61 11.46
C LEU A 81 8.88 6.28 10.33
N ALA A 82 9.61 6.83 9.35
CA ALA A 82 8.99 7.37 8.15
C ALA A 82 8.40 6.24 7.28
N VAL A 83 7.11 6.36 6.91
CA VAL A 83 6.37 5.38 6.11
C VAL A 83 7.10 5.00 4.82
N GLY A 84 7.68 5.98 4.12
CA GLY A 84 8.42 5.73 2.87
C GLY A 84 9.69 4.91 3.06
N GLU A 85 10.38 5.06 4.20
CA GLU A 85 11.60 4.28 4.50
C GLU A 85 11.24 2.85 4.91
N THR A 86 10.20 2.69 5.74
CA THR A 86 9.68 1.37 6.09
C THR A 86 9.16 0.62 4.86
N ALA A 87 8.47 1.30 3.94
CA ALA A 87 7.97 0.70 2.70
C ALA A 87 9.10 0.15 1.82
N LYS A 88 10.20 0.92 1.66
CA LYS A 88 11.37 0.46 0.90
C LYS A 88 11.94 -0.84 1.46
N LEU A 89 12.14 -0.89 2.78
CA LEU A 89 12.65 -2.09 3.45
C LEU A 89 11.72 -3.29 3.25
N TYR A 90 10.41 -3.09 3.35
CA TYR A 90 9.43 -4.16 3.11
C TYR A 90 9.47 -4.67 1.66
N PHE A 91 9.57 -3.77 0.67
CA PHE A 91 9.63 -4.16 -0.74
C PHE A 91 10.98 -4.77 -1.13
N GLU A 92 12.06 -4.45 -0.43
CA GLU A 92 13.37 -5.09 -0.62
C GLU A 92 13.39 -6.54 -0.10
N LEU A 93 12.63 -6.85 0.95
CA LEU A 93 12.60 -8.16 1.61
C LEU A 93 11.59 -9.15 1.01
N ALA A 94 10.70 -8.70 0.10
CA ALA A 94 9.58 -9.47 -0.45
C ALA A 94 9.80 -10.00 -1.88
#